data_AF-A0A2V8ZQE7-F1
#
_entry.id   AF-A0A2V8ZQE7-F1
#
_cell.length_a   1.000
_cell.length_b   1.000
_cell.length_c   1.000
_cell.angle_alpha   90.00
_cell.angle_beta   90.00
_cell.angle_gamma   90.00
#
_symmetry.space_group_name_H-M   'P 1'
#
loop_
_entity.id
_entity.type
_entity.pdbx_description
1 polymer ?
#
loop_
_entity_poly.entity_id
_entity_poly.type
_entity_poly.pdbx_seq_one_letter_code
_entity_poly.pdbx_strand_id
1 'polypeptide(L)'
;MARAFGFICRASLASMCLLSTLFGQTAKHPSESASGLLEQFESTTVFWEQFLVAKRIVALHDTSVLPHLELWLRCEDMRRRGNAVFIFARLGDDRGFQVIKAILEDRSTIRAVFEIDSAGHPSPRQQIRADRYYAAHLFGDLRDMRAVPILIPVLKDEEVKLIVPWSLEEIGDASAISALIEALASVYEIAATISAMI
;
A
#
# COMPACT_ATOMS: atom_id res chain seq x y z
N MET A 1 20.19 -48.98 62.04
CA MET A 1 21.12 -47.98 61.45
C MET A 1 20.61 -46.61 61.88
N ALA A 2 21.16 -46.03 62.95
CA ALA A 2 22.10 -44.88 62.94
C ALA A 2 21.50 -43.62 62.29
N ARG A 3 21.49 -42.37 62.79
CA ARG A 3 22.09 -41.58 63.91
C ARG A 3 21.33 -40.22 63.87
N ALA A 4 20.89 -39.61 64.98
CA ALA A 4 21.58 -38.61 65.81
C ALA A 4 21.99 -37.27 65.13
N PHE A 5 21.42 -36.18 65.67
CA PHE A 5 22.03 -34.89 66.06
C PHE A 5 22.82 -34.00 65.06
N GLY A 6 22.36 -32.75 64.90
CA GLY A 6 23.04 -31.58 65.49
C GLY A 6 23.97 -30.70 64.63
N PHE A 7 23.86 -29.39 64.88
CA PHE A 7 24.85 -28.31 64.74
C PHE A 7 25.13 -27.60 63.38
N ILE A 8 24.66 -26.34 63.32
CA ILE A 8 25.39 -25.06 63.07
C ILE A 8 26.71 -25.11 62.26
N CYS A 9 26.78 -24.31 61.18
CA CYS A 9 27.97 -23.51 60.78
C CYS A 9 27.58 -22.54 59.64
N ARG A 10 27.39 -21.23 59.87
CA ARG A 10 28.35 -20.10 59.78
C ARG A 10 29.03 -19.87 58.40
N ALA A 11 28.96 -18.60 57.98
CA ALA A 11 29.86 -17.85 57.08
C ALA A 11 29.69 -18.16 55.57
N SER A 12 29.92 -17.26 54.61
CA SER A 12 30.59 -15.96 54.61
C SER A 12 30.22 -15.18 53.33
N LEU A 13 30.65 -13.92 53.34
CA LEU A 13 30.56 -12.86 52.33
C LEU A 13 31.18 -13.18 50.94
N ALA A 14 30.84 -12.26 50.02
CA ALA A 14 31.55 -11.85 48.80
C ALA A 14 31.27 -12.70 47.55
N SER A 15 30.55 -12.17 46.55
CA SER A 15 30.99 -11.12 45.62
C SER A 15 32.27 -11.51 44.86
N MET A 16 32.07 -12.06 43.66
CA MET A 16 32.84 -11.77 42.44
C MET A 16 32.30 -12.70 41.32
N CYS A 17 31.24 -12.26 40.64
CA CYS A 17 30.94 -12.78 39.31
C CYS A 17 31.41 -11.75 38.28
N LEU A 18 32.28 -12.27 37.41
CA LEU A 18 33.01 -11.64 36.33
C LEU A 18 32.18 -10.68 35.47
N LEU A 19 32.84 -9.57 35.12
CA LEU A 19 32.53 -8.73 33.96
C LEU A 19 32.32 -9.60 32.71
N SER A 20 31.13 -9.52 32.12
CA SER A 20 31.01 -9.64 30.68
C SER A 20 30.01 -8.60 30.17
N THR A 21 30.57 -7.69 29.39
CA THR A 21 29.93 -6.68 28.56
C THR A 21 28.85 -7.32 27.68
N LEU A 22 27.59 -7.02 27.94
CA LEU A 22 26.52 -7.16 26.94
C LEU A 22 26.62 -5.98 25.98
N PHE A 23 27.57 -6.08 25.04
CA PHE A 23 27.54 -5.28 23.83
C PHE A 23 26.26 -5.62 23.08
N GLY A 24 25.51 -4.60 22.71
CA GLY A 24 24.23 -4.71 22.03
C GLY A 24 24.33 -5.61 20.80
N GLN A 25 23.62 -6.74 20.84
CA GLN A 25 23.19 -7.41 19.63
C GLN A 25 22.00 -6.65 19.09
N THR A 26 22.24 -5.61 18.30
CA THR A 26 21.26 -5.23 17.28
C THR A 26 21.17 -6.42 16.34
N ALA A 27 20.06 -7.16 16.39
CA ALA A 27 19.75 -8.15 15.38
C ALA A 27 19.79 -7.42 14.01
N LYS A 28 20.87 -7.64 13.26
CA LYS A 28 20.91 -7.27 11.84
C LYS A 28 19.86 -8.14 11.18
N HIS A 29 18.68 -7.59 10.91
CA HIS A 29 17.84 -8.12 9.85
C HIS A 29 18.72 -8.28 8.61
N PRO A 30 18.65 -9.41 7.88
CA PRO A 30 19.36 -9.54 6.61
C PRO A 30 19.02 -8.30 5.78
N SER A 31 20.03 -7.55 5.33
CA SER A 31 19.79 -6.42 4.43
C SER A 31 19.10 -6.97 3.18
N GLU A 32 17.86 -6.56 2.95
CA GLU A 32 17.10 -6.98 1.78
C GLU A 32 17.87 -6.57 0.52
N SER A 33 18.20 -7.54 -0.34
CA SER A 33 18.85 -7.23 -1.62
C SER A 33 17.79 -6.86 -2.65
N ALA A 34 18.16 -5.99 -3.60
CA ALA A 34 17.30 -5.66 -4.74
C ALA A 34 16.87 -6.91 -5.51
N SER A 35 17.79 -7.85 -5.73
CA SER A 35 17.51 -9.12 -6.41
C SER A 35 16.47 -9.98 -5.68
N GLY A 36 16.58 -10.12 -4.35
CA GLY A 36 15.64 -10.94 -3.58
C GLY A 36 14.26 -10.31 -3.51
N LEU A 37 14.17 -8.98 -3.44
CA LEU A 37 12.90 -8.27 -3.51
C LEU A 37 12.26 -8.32 -4.89
N LEU A 38 13.04 -8.28 -5.97
CA LEU A 38 12.54 -8.48 -7.33
C LEU A 38 11.96 -9.89 -7.50
N GLU A 39 12.69 -10.93 -7.10
CA GLU A 39 12.20 -12.31 -7.15
C GLU A 39 10.89 -12.46 -6.35
N GLN A 40 10.86 -11.90 -5.13
CA GLN A 40 9.65 -11.91 -4.30
C GLN A 40 8.49 -11.15 -4.97
N PHE A 41 8.75 -10.00 -5.57
CA PHE A 41 7.73 -9.20 -6.27
C PHE A 41 7.15 -10.01 -7.44
N GLU A 42 8.00 -10.68 -8.21
CA GLU A 42 7.60 -11.45 -9.37
C GLU A 42 6.80 -12.70 -9.01
N SER A 43 7.18 -13.39 -7.94
CA SER A 43 6.49 -14.60 -7.48
C SER A 43 5.18 -14.32 -6.75
N THR A 44 4.98 -13.12 -6.20
CA THR A 44 3.78 -12.79 -5.42
C THR A 44 2.58 -12.54 -6.33
N THR A 45 1.55 -13.38 -6.20
CA THR A 45 0.34 -13.36 -7.04
C THR A 45 -0.75 -12.44 -6.49
N VAL A 46 -0.81 -12.30 -5.17
CA VAL A 46 -1.79 -11.47 -4.47
C VAL A 46 -1.37 -10.01 -4.55
N PHE A 47 -2.17 -9.16 -5.20
CA PHE A 47 -1.73 -7.80 -5.55
C PHE A 47 -1.40 -6.93 -4.32
N TRP A 48 -2.16 -7.04 -3.22
CA TRP A 48 -1.88 -6.25 -2.01
C TRP A 48 -0.60 -6.70 -1.29
N GLU A 49 -0.29 -8.00 -1.30
CA GLU A 49 0.98 -8.51 -0.78
C GLU A 49 2.14 -8.08 -1.67
N GLN A 50 1.96 -8.15 -2.99
CA GLN A 50 2.94 -7.70 -3.97
C GLN A 50 3.23 -6.19 -3.80
N PHE A 51 2.22 -5.38 -3.45
CA PHE A 51 2.39 -3.95 -3.16
C PHE A 51 3.27 -3.69 -1.92
N LEU A 52 3.21 -4.54 -0.90
CA LEU A 52 4.11 -4.44 0.25
C LEU A 52 5.57 -4.67 -0.17
N VAL A 53 5.80 -5.60 -1.11
CA VAL A 53 7.13 -5.79 -1.72
C VAL A 53 7.54 -4.58 -2.54
N ALA A 54 6.61 -4.00 -3.33
CA ALA A 54 6.86 -2.78 -4.10
C ALA A 54 7.37 -1.62 -3.23
N LYS A 55 6.73 -1.41 -2.06
CA LYS A 55 7.16 -0.39 -1.10
C LYS A 55 8.56 -0.65 -0.54
N ARG A 56 8.91 -1.93 -0.31
CA ARG A 56 10.27 -2.33 0.11
C ARG A 56 11.30 -2.10 -0.99
N ILE A 57 10.96 -2.38 -2.26
CA ILE A 57 11.82 -2.05 -3.42
C ILE A 57 12.07 -0.54 -3.48
N VAL A 58 11.02 0.28 -3.39
CA VAL A 58 11.14 1.74 -3.42
C VAL A 58 12.03 2.28 -2.29
N ALA A 59 11.96 1.68 -1.10
CA ALA A 59 12.79 2.06 0.04
C ALA A 59 14.31 1.84 -0.18
N LEU A 60 14.70 1.05 -1.17
CA LEU A 60 16.11 0.90 -1.55
C LEU A 60 16.65 2.11 -2.32
N HIS A 61 15.77 2.91 -2.94
CA HIS A 61 16.16 4.01 -3.85
C HIS A 61 17.06 3.59 -5.02
N ASP A 62 17.04 2.30 -5.39
CA ASP A 62 17.88 1.73 -6.45
C ASP A 62 17.13 1.76 -7.78
N THR A 63 17.49 2.68 -8.67
CA THR A 63 16.86 2.81 -10.00
C THR A 63 17.26 1.69 -10.97
N SER A 64 18.28 0.89 -10.66
CA SER A 64 18.73 -0.23 -11.51
C SER A 64 17.72 -1.39 -11.56
N VAL A 65 16.72 -1.38 -10.66
CA VAL A 65 15.61 -2.34 -10.67
C VAL A 65 14.62 -2.10 -11.81
N LEU A 66 14.53 -0.88 -12.34
CA LEU A 66 13.48 -0.49 -13.29
C LEU A 66 13.51 -1.31 -14.60
N PRO A 67 14.68 -1.55 -15.26
CA PRO A 67 14.72 -2.40 -16.45
C PRO A 67 14.20 -3.82 -16.23
N HIS A 68 14.34 -4.37 -15.02
CA HIS A 68 13.86 -5.72 -14.68
C HIS A 68 12.32 -5.77 -14.59
N LEU A 69 11.69 -4.63 -14.30
CA LEU A 69 10.25 -4.51 -14.15
C LEU A 69 9.52 -4.05 -15.43
N GLU A 70 10.24 -3.83 -16.53
CA GLU A 70 9.68 -3.25 -17.76
C GLU A 70 8.51 -4.09 -18.34
N LEU A 71 8.59 -5.41 -18.26
CA LEU A 71 7.51 -6.30 -18.72
C LEU A 71 6.22 -6.15 -17.89
N TRP A 72 6.33 -5.72 -16.63
CA TRP A 72 5.19 -5.53 -15.74
C TRP A 72 4.33 -4.32 -16.12
N LEU A 73 4.89 -3.37 -16.86
CA LEU A 73 4.13 -2.25 -17.43
C LEU A 73 3.02 -2.73 -18.39
N ARG A 74 3.11 -3.97 -18.87
CA ARG A 74 2.15 -4.63 -19.77
C ARG A 74 1.35 -5.74 -19.09
N CYS A 75 1.52 -5.96 -17.79
CA CYS A 75 0.80 -7.00 -17.04
C CYS A 75 -0.72 -6.84 -17.24
N GLU A 76 -1.43 -7.91 -17.60
CA GLU A 76 -2.88 -7.83 -17.88
C GLU A 76 -3.70 -7.45 -16.64
N ASP A 77 -3.29 -7.94 -15.46
CA ASP A 77 -3.86 -7.52 -14.19
C ASP A 77 -3.44 -6.07 -13.90
N MET A 78 -4.40 -5.15 -14.05
CA MET A 78 -4.16 -3.72 -13.87
C MET A 78 -3.72 -3.36 -12.44
N ARG A 79 -4.10 -4.15 -11.42
CA ARG A 79 -3.67 -3.90 -10.03
C ARG A 79 -2.19 -4.27 -9.86
N ARG A 80 -1.75 -5.40 -10.42
CA ARG A 80 -0.32 -5.79 -10.43
C ARG A 80 0.52 -4.88 -11.32
N ARG A 81 -0.03 -4.45 -12.46
CA ARG A 81 0.55 -3.37 -13.27
C ARG A 81 0.73 -2.11 -12.42
N GLY A 82 -0.31 -1.72 -11.67
CA GLY A 82 -0.33 -0.64 -10.68
C GLY A 82 0.84 -0.68 -9.70
N ASN A 83 1.11 -1.85 -9.12
CA ASN A 83 2.25 -2.06 -8.22
C ASN A 83 3.60 -1.77 -8.87
N ALA A 84 3.79 -2.24 -10.11
CA ALA A 84 5.02 -2.00 -10.83
C ALA A 84 5.15 -0.50 -11.15
N VAL A 85 4.13 0.13 -11.73
CA VAL A 85 4.18 1.55 -12.12
C VAL A 85 4.34 2.50 -10.93
N PHE A 86 3.88 2.09 -9.74
CA PHE A 86 4.19 2.79 -8.49
C PHE A 86 5.71 2.83 -8.22
N ILE A 87 6.43 1.71 -8.41
CA ILE A 87 7.89 1.66 -8.28
C ILE A 87 8.54 2.63 -9.26
N PHE A 88 8.15 2.60 -10.54
CA PHE A 88 8.66 3.51 -11.56
C PHE A 88 8.47 4.97 -11.16
N ALA A 89 7.24 5.36 -10.77
CA ALA A 89 6.93 6.72 -10.37
C ALA A 89 7.74 7.16 -9.14
N ARG A 90 7.83 6.31 -8.09
CA ARG A 90 8.58 6.63 -6.87
C ARG A 90 10.10 6.70 -7.09
N LEU A 91 10.61 6.02 -8.11
CA LEU A 91 12.02 6.05 -8.50
C LEU A 91 12.32 7.05 -9.62
N GLY A 92 11.37 7.94 -9.95
CA GLY A 92 11.58 9.09 -10.82
C GLY A 92 11.31 8.86 -12.32
N ASP A 93 10.76 7.70 -12.70
CA ASP A 93 10.30 7.47 -14.08
C ASP A 93 8.82 7.88 -14.22
N ASP A 94 8.58 8.98 -14.94
CA ASP A 94 7.26 9.58 -15.10
C ASP A 94 6.24 8.65 -15.79
N ARG A 95 6.71 7.65 -16.56
CA ARG A 95 5.81 6.66 -17.16
C ARG A 95 4.95 5.98 -16.09
N GLY A 96 5.49 5.81 -14.89
CA GLY A 96 4.74 5.26 -13.76
C GLY A 96 3.50 6.09 -13.42
N PHE A 97 3.67 7.41 -13.28
CA PHE A 97 2.59 8.34 -12.98
C PHE A 97 1.54 8.35 -14.10
N GLN A 98 1.99 8.40 -15.37
CA GLN A 98 1.09 8.42 -16.51
C GLN A 98 0.26 7.14 -16.64
N VAL A 99 0.82 5.98 -16.30
CA VAL A 99 0.06 4.72 -16.35
C VAL A 99 -0.96 4.64 -15.20
N ILE A 100 -0.66 5.13 -13.99
CA ILE A 100 -1.65 5.20 -12.91
C ILE A 100 -2.83 6.08 -13.33
N LYS A 101 -2.54 7.24 -13.96
CA LYS A 101 -3.57 8.11 -14.55
C LYS A 101 -4.41 7.35 -15.57
N ALA A 102 -3.76 6.64 -16.50
CA ALA A 102 -4.46 5.88 -17.53
C ALA A 102 -5.37 4.79 -16.94
N ILE A 103 -4.94 4.09 -15.88
CA ILE A 103 -5.77 3.09 -15.19
C ILE A 103 -6.99 3.75 -14.54
N LEU A 104 -6.83 4.92 -13.91
CA LEU A 104 -7.94 5.67 -13.31
C LEU A 104 -8.98 6.11 -14.37
N GLU A 105 -8.54 6.41 -15.59
CA GLU A 105 -9.39 6.85 -16.70
C GLU A 105 -10.00 5.69 -17.51
N ASP A 106 -9.46 4.47 -17.38
CA ASP A 106 -9.85 3.31 -18.18
C ASP A 106 -11.22 2.74 -17.78
N ARG A 107 -12.16 2.72 -18.73
CA ARG A 107 -13.51 2.14 -18.62
C ARG A 107 -13.77 1.01 -19.62
N SER A 108 -12.74 0.49 -20.28
CA SER A 108 -12.85 -0.56 -21.32
C SER A 108 -13.34 -1.88 -20.73
N THR A 109 -14.31 -2.55 -21.36
CA THR A 109 -14.75 -3.88 -20.91
C THR A 109 -13.82 -5.01 -21.37
N ILE A 110 -12.96 -4.74 -22.36
CA ILE A 110 -11.97 -5.72 -22.84
C ILE A 110 -10.76 -5.68 -21.89
N ARG A 111 -10.72 -6.61 -20.95
CA ARG A 111 -9.66 -6.76 -19.93
C ARG A 111 -9.66 -8.16 -19.32
N ALA A 112 -8.62 -8.49 -18.57
CA ALA A 112 -8.66 -9.63 -17.65
C ALA A 112 -9.68 -9.36 -16.52
N VAL A 113 -10.51 -10.34 -16.19
CA VAL A 113 -11.58 -10.21 -15.20
C VAL A 113 -11.40 -11.25 -14.12
N PHE A 114 -11.15 -10.78 -12.90
CA PHE A 114 -10.97 -11.58 -11.69
C PHE A 114 -12.12 -11.40 -10.71
N GLU A 115 -12.84 -10.28 -10.81
CA GLU A 115 -14.04 -10.01 -10.01
C GLU A 115 -15.23 -10.85 -10.49
N ILE A 116 -15.98 -11.38 -9.53
CA ILE A 116 -17.14 -12.24 -9.74
C ILE A 116 -18.36 -11.57 -9.10
N ASP A 117 -19.49 -11.56 -9.81
CA ASP A 117 -20.74 -11.02 -9.28
C ASP A 117 -21.41 -11.96 -8.25
N SER A 118 -22.50 -11.50 -7.64
CA SER A 118 -23.25 -12.29 -6.66
C SER A 118 -23.86 -13.57 -7.23
N ALA A 119 -23.93 -13.72 -8.55
CA ALA A 119 -24.42 -14.90 -9.25
C ALA A 119 -23.29 -15.86 -9.67
N GLY A 120 -22.02 -15.54 -9.40
CA GLY A 120 -20.88 -16.38 -9.73
C GLY A 120 -20.31 -16.14 -11.13
N HIS A 121 -20.71 -15.08 -11.84
CA HIS A 121 -20.21 -14.78 -13.18
C HIS A 121 -19.09 -13.73 -13.16
N PRO A 122 -18.10 -13.82 -14.08
CA PRO A 122 -17.11 -12.76 -14.25
C PRO A 122 -17.79 -11.41 -14.50
N SER A 123 -17.34 -10.39 -13.78
CA SER A 123 -17.93 -9.06 -13.78
C SER A 123 -16.94 -7.99 -14.24
N PRO A 124 -16.89 -7.66 -15.54
CA PRO A 124 -16.03 -6.59 -16.06
C PRO A 124 -16.31 -5.25 -15.37
N ARG A 125 -17.57 -4.97 -15.01
CA ARG A 125 -17.95 -3.73 -14.32
C ARG A 125 -17.32 -3.64 -12.92
N GLN A 126 -17.37 -4.71 -12.14
CA GLN A 126 -16.73 -4.72 -10.82
C GLN A 126 -15.21 -4.66 -10.96
N GLN A 127 -14.64 -5.31 -11.97
CA GLN A 127 -13.21 -5.22 -12.26
C GLN A 127 -12.79 -3.78 -12.60
N ILE A 128 -13.52 -3.10 -13.51
CA ILE A 128 -13.29 -1.69 -13.85
C ILE A 128 -13.29 -0.82 -12.58
N ARG A 129 -14.31 -0.99 -11.74
CA ARG A 129 -14.42 -0.25 -10.48
C ARG A 129 -13.22 -0.54 -9.57
N ALA A 130 -12.82 -1.80 -9.42
CA ALA A 130 -11.70 -2.19 -8.57
C ALA A 130 -10.36 -1.62 -9.08
N ASP A 131 -10.11 -1.68 -10.39
CA ASP A 131 -8.90 -1.16 -11.02
C ASP A 131 -8.80 0.37 -10.83
N ARG A 132 -9.88 1.09 -11.11
CA ARG A 132 -9.95 2.55 -10.95
C ARG A 132 -9.83 2.97 -9.48
N TYR A 133 -10.49 2.26 -8.57
CA TYR A 133 -10.37 2.49 -7.13
C TYR A 133 -8.91 2.33 -6.70
N TYR A 134 -8.24 1.27 -7.16
CA TYR A 134 -6.86 1.02 -6.81
C TYR A 134 -5.91 2.07 -7.38
N ALA A 135 -6.14 2.55 -8.61
CA ALA A 135 -5.35 3.64 -9.18
C ALA A 135 -5.50 4.96 -8.41
N ALA A 136 -6.72 5.29 -7.97
CA ALA A 136 -6.93 6.44 -7.09
C ALA A 136 -6.15 6.28 -5.77
N HIS A 137 -6.22 5.10 -5.14
CA HIS A 137 -5.45 4.80 -3.93
C HIS A 137 -3.93 4.96 -4.15
N LEU A 138 -3.39 4.44 -5.27
CA LEU A 138 -1.98 4.59 -5.61
C LEU A 138 -1.54 6.04 -5.74
N PHE A 139 -2.39 6.96 -6.20
CA PHE A 139 -2.05 8.38 -6.19
C PHE A 139 -1.87 8.93 -4.77
N GLY A 140 -2.68 8.47 -3.81
CA GLY A 140 -2.50 8.76 -2.39
C GLY A 140 -1.16 8.25 -1.86
N ASP A 141 -0.86 6.97 -2.11
CA ASP A 141 0.42 6.36 -1.74
C ASP A 141 1.64 7.06 -2.39
N LEU A 142 1.50 7.57 -3.62
CA LEU A 142 2.55 8.31 -4.31
C LEU A 142 2.86 9.65 -3.65
N ARG A 143 1.86 10.30 -3.04
CA ARG A 143 1.95 11.64 -2.45
C ARG A 143 2.49 12.71 -3.41
N ASP A 144 2.16 12.56 -4.69
CA ASP A 144 2.55 13.50 -5.74
C ASP A 144 1.41 14.50 -5.99
N MET A 145 1.65 15.78 -5.71
CA MET A 145 0.66 16.86 -5.87
C MET A 145 0.11 16.98 -7.30
N ARG A 146 0.82 16.46 -8.31
CA ARG A 146 0.31 16.42 -9.69
C ARG A 146 -0.98 15.61 -9.82
N ALA A 147 -1.28 14.72 -8.87
CA ALA A 147 -2.52 13.95 -8.83
C ALA A 147 -3.74 14.77 -8.39
N VAL A 148 -3.57 15.89 -7.70
CA VAL A 148 -4.68 16.72 -7.19
C VAL A 148 -5.64 17.18 -8.30
N PRO A 149 -5.17 17.82 -9.40
CA PRO A 149 -6.07 18.21 -10.49
C PRO A 149 -6.68 17.02 -11.26
N ILE A 150 -6.16 15.80 -11.07
CA ILE A 150 -6.70 14.56 -11.67
C ILE A 150 -7.81 13.98 -10.78
N LEU A 151 -7.61 14.02 -9.46
CA LEU A 151 -8.51 13.44 -8.47
C LEU A 151 -9.73 14.32 -8.18
N ILE A 152 -9.59 15.65 -8.17
CA ILE A 152 -10.70 16.57 -7.92
C ILE A 152 -11.90 16.32 -8.86
N PRO A 153 -11.74 16.19 -10.19
CA PRO A 153 -12.86 15.94 -11.11
C PRO A 153 -13.64 14.65 -10.85
N VAL A 154 -13.04 13.65 -10.18
CA VAL A 154 -13.66 12.34 -9.92
C VAL A 154 -14.15 12.17 -8.48
N LEU A 155 -14.18 13.24 -7.68
CA LEU A 155 -14.71 13.21 -6.30
C LEU A 155 -16.16 12.71 -6.20
N LYS A 156 -16.97 12.96 -7.24
CA LYS A 156 -18.39 12.55 -7.31
C LYS A 156 -18.60 11.31 -8.19
N ASP A 157 -17.53 10.69 -8.69
CA ASP A 157 -17.62 9.49 -9.53
C ASP A 157 -17.98 8.26 -8.68
N GLU A 158 -19.15 7.66 -8.91
CA GLU A 158 -19.70 6.56 -8.12
C GLU A 158 -18.76 5.36 -7.92
N GLU A 159 -17.84 5.13 -8.85
CA GLU A 159 -16.90 4.01 -8.76
C GLU A 159 -15.76 4.28 -7.78
N VAL A 160 -15.32 5.54 -7.66
CA VAL A 160 -14.11 5.93 -6.91
C VAL A 160 -14.35 6.96 -5.80
N LYS A 161 -15.57 7.50 -5.66
CA LYS A 161 -15.92 8.55 -4.68
C LYS A 161 -15.58 8.23 -3.23
N LEU A 162 -15.46 6.94 -2.89
CA LEU A 162 -15.11 6.50 -1.53
C LEU A 162 -13.61 6.62 -1.24
N ILE A 163 -12.73 6.45 -2.24
CA ILE A 163 -11.27 6.45 -2.04
C ILE A 163 -10.63 7.79 -2.33
N VAL A 164 -11.18 8.54 -3.29
CA VAL A 164 -10.59 9.81 -3.74
C VAL A 164 -10.38 10.81 -2.58
N PRO A 165 -11.30 10.97 -1.61
CA PRO A 165 -11.06 11.86 -0.47
C PRO A 165 -9.86 11.45 0.38
N TRP A 166 -9.68 10.14 0.66
CA TRP A 166 -8.52 9.63 1.39
C TRP A 166 -7.22 9.84 0.61
N SER A 167 -7.22 9.59 -0.70
CA SER A 167 -6.03 9.81 -1.52
C SER A 167 -5.62 11.28 -1.58
N LEU A 168 -6.58 12.21 -1.65
CA LEU A 168 -6.33 13.65 -1.58
C LEU A 168 -5.79 14.08 -0.20
N GLU A 169 -6.28 13.48 0.89
CA GLU A 169 -5.74 13.69 2.23
C GLU A 169 -4.27 13.23 2.32
N GLU A 170 -3.96 12.03 1.83
CA GLU A 170 -2.60 11.48 1.85
C GLU A 170 -1.60 12.31 1.04
N ILE A 171 -2.05 12.91 -0.07
CA ILE A 171 -1.24 13.87 -0.85
C ILE A 171 -0.98 15.14 -0.03
N GLY A 172 -1.95 15.62 0.75
CA GLY A 172 -1.78 16.73 1.69
C GLY A 172 -1.71 18.12 1.05
N ASP A 173 -2.16 18.26 -0.21
CA ASP A 173 -2.20 19.56 -0.90
C ASP A 173 -3.46 20.35 -0.49
N ALA A 174 -3.26 21.52 0.11
CA ALA A 174 -4.34 22.38 0.60
C ALA A 174 -5.29 22.86 -0.50
N SER A 175 -4.89 22.84 -1.78
CA SER A 175 -5.77 23.21 -2.91
C SER A 175 -6.98 22.27 -3.06
N ALA A 176 -6.92 21.05 -2.51
CA ALA A 176 -8.03 20.10 -2.52
C ALA A 176 -9.14 20.43 -1.51
N ILE A 177 -8.88 21.26 -0.49
CA ILE A 177 -9.79 21.50 0.65
C ILE A 177 -11.17 21.99 0.18
N SER A 178 -11.20 22.99 -0.72
CA SER A 178 -12.47 23.55 -1.20
C SER A 178 -13.33 22.49 -1.91
N ALA A 179 -12.70 21.65 -2.73
CA ALA A 179 -13.39 20.59 -3.45
C ALA A 179 -13.88 19.48 -2.52
N LEU A 180 -13.11 19.13 -1.48
CA LEU A 180 -13.51 18.16 -0.46
C LEU A 180 -14.70 18.65 0.37
N ILE A 181 -14.71 19.93 0.77
CA ILE A 181 -15.85 20.54 1.48
C ILE A 181 -17.11 20.50 0.61
N GLU A 182 -17.01 20.85 -0.67
CA GLU A 182 -18.14 20.81 -1.59
C GLU A 182 -18.67 19.37 -1.80
N ALA A 183 -17.76 18.40 -1.98
CA ALA A 183 -18.12 17.01 -2.11
C ALA A 183 -18.89 16.52 -0.87
N LEU A 184 -18.43 16.88 0.33
CA LEU A 184 -19.09 16.53 1.59
C LEU A 184 -20.49 17.17 1.71
N ALA A 185 -20.64 18.44 1.36
CA ALA A 185 -21.94 19.13 1.39
C ALA A 185 -22.98 18.44 0.49
N SER A 186 -22.56 18.00 -0.71
CA SER A 186 -23.46 17.28 -1.63
C SER A 186 -23.98 15.95 -1.07
N VAL A 187 -23.19 15.25 -0.25
CA VAL A 187 -23.62 14.01 0.42
C VAL A 187 -24.71 14.31 1.47
N TYR A 188 -24.59 15.41 2.20
CA TYR A 188 -25.57 15.81 3.22
C TYR A 188 -26.87 16.36 2.62
N GLU A 189 -26.83 17.02 1.46
CA GLU A 189 -28.02 17.50 0.76
C GLU A 189 -28.91 16.34 0.26
N ILE A 190 -28.30 15.23 -0.15
CA ILE A 190 -29.02 13.99 -0.48
C ILE A 190 -29.71 13.40 0.76
N ALA A 191 -29.03 13.39 1.91
CA ALA A 191 -29.61 12.88 3.16
C ALA A 191 -30.80 13.75 3.64
N ALA A 192 -30.70 15.07 3.50
CA ALA A 192 -31.78 16.01 3.81
C ALA A 192 -32.99 15.82 2.88
N THR A 193 -32.75 15.59 1.58
CA THR A 193 -33.82 15.35 0.59
C THR A 193 -34.54 14.02 0.86
N ILE A 194 -33.82 12.96 1.21
CA ILE A 194 -34.42 11.67 1.60
C ILE A 194 -35.24 11.80 2.88
N SER A 195 -34.76 12.55 3.87
CA SER A 195 -35.50 12.80 5.12
C SER A 195 -36.75 13.66 4.93
N ALA A 196 -36.83 14.46 3.86
CA ALA A 196 -38.01 15.25 3.52
C ALA A 196 -39.03 14.47 2.66
N MET A 197 -38.66 13.29 2.16
CA MET A 197 -39.49 12.43 1.31
C MET A 197 -40.10 11.21 2.05
N ILE A 198 -39.80 11.04 3.35
CA ILE A 198 -40.35 10.01 4.25
C ILE A 198 -41.23 10.70 5.29
#